data_AF-A0A1H2DN68-F1
#
_entry.id   AF-A0A1H2DN68-F1
#
_cell.length_a   1.000
_cell.length_b   1.000
_cell.length_c   1.000
_cell.angle_alpha   90.00
_cell.angle_beta   90.00
_cell.angle_gamma   90.00
#
_symmetry.space_group_name_H-M   'P 1'
#
loop_
_entity.id
_entity.type
_entity.pdbx_description
1 polymer ?
#
loop_
_entity_poly.entity_id
_entity_poly.type
_entity_poly.pdbx_seq_one_letter_code
_entity_poly.pdbx_strand_id
1 'polypeptide(L)'
;MPDGSTIVFDATKTYRLDPLSITGKSLTLDFNGARVVTKTMDSGDLSVASPFISWSSTVGPEVDLSSSGFARGATEVITNPFSGSNGFSTDDLVIVRDRYPVARWDTGANASWVGRGEVNIVQSITPSTGTVRLRIPLSHQYQANFSVVPTLQRISTPVRPVVKNIGLIIDTNPDGMYTGDIETSGGHLFYFYACVDPRVENVRAEGWENHIVNFNKCLRPRTIDIEGRNPFQTGSGHGYIGRMTHCVDGEFTRSVAYGTRHVANYVASARCGSRSCRSYRPAGVSYQTHGLRSRDIYSVDDTVVGGDSSGWSHGNTTYAGDYGYRILRPRYYGTNNGVLARCGSTGTRIIDPEIHTTAKGVEVSSLASDVIVDLTQGTIEIFGEAGTSYAVHAADVNGSGEYKPGSVTVHGPGDLVGTRALVSLDVTGAARIGGVEYDQGDDQLQRWDGTDWAEVESGGAAGVTLDTDQTITGAKSMAEVGFFGTSALGTKPSATDDLGTVLSSLGLRTAGGAYPITTSGRSLSQADSVPGSAIDPVPTTSPPTPRRSTCAMPVVERSRSHCRTPDRLGIASLSRRSTPQPTRSPCPRRSASTVCRPSCSPISGSGWRSSALSPQAST
;
A
#
# COMPACT_ATOMS: atom_id res chain seq x y z
N MET A 1 29.10 -25.83 -5.75
CA MET A 1 27.68 -26.05 -6.09
C MET A 1 27.39 -25.49 -7.49
N PRO A 2 26.83 -26.32 -8.39
CA PRO A 2 26.25 -25.88 -9.66
C PRO A 2 25.12 -24.87 -9.46
N ASP A 3 24.89 -24.01 -10.45
CA ASP A 3 23.74 -23.10 -10.45
C ASP A 3 22.42 -23.89 -10.51
N GLY A 4 21.36 -23.38 -9.87
CA GLY A 4 20.06 -24.04 -9.74
C GLY A 4 20.00 -25.15 -8.69
N SER A 5 21.10 -25.43 -7.97
CA SER A 5 21.13 -26.52 -6.98
C SER A 5 20.25 -26.24 -5.77
N THR A 6 19.71 -27.32 -5.19
CA THR A 6 19.08 -27.29 -3.86
C THR A 6 20.01 -27.90 -2.82
N ILE A 7 20.23 -27.19 -1.73
CA ILE A 7 20.97 -27.63 -0.56
C ILE A 7 19.94 -27.91 0.53
N VAL A 8 19.85 -29.17 0.93
CA VAL A 8 18.94 -29.61 2.00
C VAL A 8 19.74 -29.85 3.26
N PHE A 9 19.36 -29.18 4.34
CA PHE A 9 19.97 -29.37 5.65
C PHE A 9 19.21 -30.45 6.44
N ASP A 10 19.90 -31.08 7.38
CA ASP A 10 19.33 -32.10 8.25
C ASP A 10 18.53 -31.42 9.37
N ALA A 11 17.22 -31.70 9.40
CA ALA A 11 16.26 -31.17 10.37
C ALA A 11 16.66 -31.38 11.84
N THR A 12 17.44 -32.45 12.11
CA THR A 12 17.83 -32.83 13.47
C THR A 12 19.04 -32.05 13.99
N LYS A 13 19.69 -31.26 13.13
CA LYS A 13 20.91 -30.54 13.47
C LYS A 13 20.62 -29.10 13.87
N THR A 14 21.54 -28.58 14.68
CA THR A 14 21.69 -27.14 14.88
C THR A 14 22.91 -26.69 14.11
N TYR A 15 22.75 -25.70 13.24
CA TYR A 15 23.83 -25.13 12.45
C TYR A 15 24.28 -23.81 13.06
N ARG A 16 25.58 -23.68 13.28
CA ARG A 16 26.24 -22.38 13.40
C ARG A 16 26.91 -22.13 12.05
N LEU A 17 26.48 -21.08 11.36
CA LEU A 17 27.07 -20.70 10.08
C LEU A 17 27.69 -19.31 10.21
N ASP A 18 28.87 -19.16 9.64
CA ASP A 18 29.46 -17.84 9.44
C ASP A 18 28.69 -17.09 8.34
N PRO A 19 28.74 -15.75 8.32
CA PRO A 19 28.14 -14.95 7.26
C PRO A 19 28.50 -15.47 5.87
N LEU A 20 27.49 -15.69 5.04
CA LEU A 20 27.63 -16.24 3.71
C LEU A 20 27.31 -15.18 2.66
N SER A 21 28.20 -14.99 1.69
CA SER A 21 27.95 -14.17 0.50
C SER A 21 27.86 -15.07 -0.75
N ILE A 22 26.74 -14.97 -1.47
CA ILE A 22 26.48 -15.71 -2.70
C ILE A 22 26.25 -14.70 -3.83
N THR A 23 27.08 -14.77 -4.88
CA THR A 23 27.00 -13.86 -6.03
C THR A 23 26.84 -14.63 -7.33
N GLY A 24 25.89 -14.21 -8.16
CA GLY A 24 25.71 -14.73 -9.53
C GLY A 24 25.27 -16.19 -9.61
N LYS A 25 24.70 -16.76 -8.54
CA LYS A 25 24.11 -18.11 -8.51
C LYS A 25 22.70 -18.10 -7.94
N SER A 26 21.79 -18.80 -8.57
CA SER A 26 20.47 -19.15 -8.06
C SER A 26 20.55 -20.49 -7.32
N LEU A 27 20.34 -20.50 -6.01
CA LEU A 27 20.32 -21.74 -5.22
C LEU A 27 19.06 -21.74 -4.35
N THR A 28 18.64 -22.94 -3.95
CA THR A 28 17.66 -23.12 -2.89
C THR A 28 18.36 -23.63 -1.63
N LEU A 29 18.24 -22.90 -0.53
CA LEU A 29 18.66 -23.31 0.79
C LEU A 29 17.43 -23.76 1.57
N ASP A 30 17.24 -25.07 1.69
CA ASP A 30 16.13 -25.68 2.43
C ASP A 30 16.63 -26.22 3.76
N PHE A 31 16.36 -25.47 4.83
CA PHE A 31 16.81 -25.84 6.16
C PHE A 31 16.00 -26.99 6.77
N ASN A 32 14.90 -27.40 6.12
CA ASN A 32 14.10 -28.58 6.48
C ASN A 32 13.68 -28.65 7.96
N GLY A 33 13.46 -27.49 8.59
CA GLY A 33 13.09 -27.37 10.01
C GLY A 33 14.28 -27.31 10.98
N ALA A 34 15.52 -27.31 10.49
CA ALA A 34 16.71 -27.21 11.31
C ALA A 34 16.75 -25.89 12.12
N ARG A 35 17.49 -25.93 13.22
CA ARG A 35 17.81 -24.74 14.03
C ARG A 35 19.09 -24.10 13.50
N VAL A 36 19.10 -22.78 13.45
CA VAL A 36 20.25 -21.98 13.03
C VAL A 36 20.58 -21.01 14.16
N VAL A 37 21.85 -20.95 14.52
CA VAL A 37 22.40 -19.91 15.39
C VAL A 37 23.34 -19.09 14.54
N THR A 38 23.03 -17.81 14.36
CA THR A 38 23.87 -16.91 13.56
C THR A 38 25.03 -16.38 14.39
N LYS A 39 25.86 -15.53 13.77
CA LYS A 39 27.12 -15.04 14.34
C LYS A 39 26.93 -14.45 15.74
N THR A 40 27.95 -14.66 16.58
CA THR A 40 28.29 -13.73 17.66
C THR A 40 28.91 -12.51 16.99
N MET A 41 28.30 -11.34 17.18
CA MET A 41 28.92 -10.08 16.77
C MET A 41 30.14 -9.84 17.66
N ASP A 42 31.26 -10.46 17.32
CA ASP A 42 32.55 -10.21 17.96
C ASP A 42 33.10 -8.89 17.41
N SER A 43 32.88 -7.78 18.11
CA SER A 43 33.82 -6.65 18.21
C SER A 43 33.21 -5.44 18.90
N GLY A 44 34.05 -4.65 19.56
CA GLY A 44 33.70 -3.33 20.11
C GLY A 44 33.39 -2.26 19.06
N ASP A 45 33.12 -2.62 17.81
CA ASP A 45 32.69 -1.73 16.73
C ASP A 45 31.38 -2.22 16.08
N LEU A 46 30.29 -1.69 16.61
CA LEU A 46 28.91 -2.00 16.21
C LEU A 46 28.51 -1.35 14.87
N SER A 47 29.45 -0.72 14.16
CA SER A 47 29.21 -0.17 12.81
C SER A 47 29.44 -1.19 11.69
N VAL A 48 30.08 -2.34 11.98
CA VAL A 48 30.50 -3.36 11.00
C VAL A 48 29.70 -4.66 11.15
N ALA A 49 28.38 -4.61 10.91
CA ALA A 49 27.55 -5.81 10.89
C ALA A 49 27.31 -6.27 9.44
N SER A 50 27.78 -7.47 9.06
CA SER A 50 27.40 -8.09 7.78
C SER A 50 26.13 -8.93 7.89
N PRO A 51 25.35 -9.09 6.79
CA PRO A 51 24.19 -9.96 6.79
C PRO A 51 24.59 -11.41 7.05
N PHE A 52 23.72 -12.19 7.69
CA PHE A 52 23.94 -13.62 7.85
C PHE A 52 24.00 -14.34 6.50
N ILE A 53 23.05 -14.08 5.60
CA ILE A 53 23.15 -14.45 4.19
C ILE A 53 22.97 -13.20 3.34
N SER A 54 23.98 -12.88 2.54
CA SER A 54 23.94 -11.87 1.50
C SER A 54 23.92 -12.54 0.14
N TRP A 55 22.95 -12.17 -0.69
CA TRP A 55 22.76 -12.74 -2.01
C TRP A 55 22.66 -11.63 -3.06
N SER A 56 23.47 -11.70 -4.10
CA SER A 56 23.48 -10.67 -5.15
C SER A 56 23.51 -11.23 -6.56
N SER A 57 22.77 -10.58 -7.45
CA SER A 57 23.06 -10.64 -8.88
C SER A 57 24.32 -9.82 -9.17
N THR A 58 25.07 -10.14 -10.22
CA THR A 58 26.08 -9.19 -10.73
C THR A 58 25.39 -8.10 -11.56
N VAL A 59 25.86 -6.86 -11.41
CA VAL A 59 25.38 -5.70 -12.16
C VAL A 59 26.52 -5.11 -12.99
N GLY A 60 26.18 -4.62 -14.19
CA GLY A 60 27.11 -3.93 -15.08
C GLY A 60 27.37 -2.48 -14.66
N PRO A 61 28.17 -1.74 -15.45
CA PRO A 61 28.32 -0.30 -15.24
C PRO A 61 26.99 0.44 -15.48
N GLU A 62 26.90 1.62 -14.89
CA GLU A 62 25.79 2.54 -15.13
C GLU A 62 26.00 3.29 -16.44
N VAL A 63 24.90 3.47 -17.17
CA VAL A 63 24.83 4.24 -18.41
C VAL A 63 23.96 5.46 -18.14
N ASP A 64 24.50 6.64 -18.40
CA ASP A 64 23.77 7.89 -18.30
C ASP A 64 22.60 7.93 -19.28
N LEU A 65 21.46 8.41 -18.79
CA LEU A 65 20.26 8.66 -19.57
C LEU A 65 20.13 10.16 -19.88
N SER A 66 19.19 10.49 -20.77
CA SER A 66 18.86 11.86 -21.15
C SER A 66 18.63 12.77 -19.94
N SER A 67 19.21 13.98 -19.99
CA SER A 67 19.01 15.03 -19.00
C SER A 67 17.60 15.62 -19.02
N SER A 68 16.81 15.38 -20.08
CA SER A 68 15.41 15.80 -20.16
C SER A 68 14.50 15.10 -19.15
N GLY A 69 14.97 14.00 -18.54
CA GLY A 69 14.17 13.16 -17.66
C GLY A 69 13.11 12.35 -18.41
N PHE A 70 12.33 11.59 -17.63
CA PHE A 70 11.30 10.67 -18.10
C PHE A 70 10.07 10.79 -17.21
N ALA A 71 8.90 10.97 -17.81
CA ALA A 71 7.65 11.05 -17.09
C ALA A 71 7.25 9.67 -16.53
N ARG A 72 6.42 9.67 -15.48
CA ARG A 72 5.71 8.45 -15.05
C ARG A 72 4.91 7.91 -16.23
N GLY A 73 4.89 6.59 -16.37
CA GLY A 73 4.19 5.90 -17.46
C GLY A 73 4.96 5.88 -18.77
N ALA A 74 6.13 6.52 -18.86
CA ALA A 74 6.99 6.38 -20.03
C ALA A 74 7.42 4.91 -20.18
N THR A 75 7.44 4.41 -21.41
CA THR A 75 7.94 3.07 -21.77
C THR A 75 9.28 3.14 -22.48
N GLU A 76 9.85 4.33 -22.64
CA GLU A 76 11.10 4.55 -23.35
C GLU A 76 12.04 5.39 -22.49
N VAL A 77 13.29 4.93 -22.41
CA VAL A 77 14.40 5.72 -21.89
C VAL A 77 15.43 5.94 -23.00
N ILE A 78 16.11 7.07 -22.94
CA ILE A 78 17.06 7.49 -23.98
C ILE A 78 18.46 7.48 -23.37
N THR A 79 19.33 6.63 -23.89
CA THR A 79 20.77 6.59 -23.60
C THR A 79 21.52 7.41 -24.65
N ASN A 80 22.84 7.61 -24.47
CA ASN A 80 23.66 8.18 -25.54
C ASN A 80 23.69 7.24 -26.78
N PRO A 81 23.27 7.70 -27.97
CA PRO A 81 23.14 6.89 -29.19
C PRO A 81 24.44 6.25 -29.70
N PHE A 82 25.62 6.70 -29.25
CA PHE A 82 26.90 6.22 -29.78
C PHE A 82 27.70 5.31 -28.84
N SER A 83 27.23 5.08 -27.60
CA SER A 83 27.94 4.22 -26.64
C SER A 83 27.05 3.56 -25.57
N GLY A 84 25.89 4.12 -25.25
CA GLY A 84 25.07 3.67 -24.11
C GLY A 84 24.11 2.52 -24.43
N SER A 85 23.39 2.58 -25.56
CA SER A 85 22.35 1.61 -25.92
C SER A 85 22.91 0.26 -26.37
N ASN A 86 24.10 0.25 -26.98
CA ASN A 86 24.73 -0.96 -27.51
C ASN A 86 25.08 -2.01 -26.45
N GLY A 87 25.07 -1.63 -25.17
CA GLY A 87 25.31 -2.54 -24.04
C GLY A 87 24.10 -3.37 -23.61
N PHE A 88 22.92 -3.13 -24.20
CA PHE A 88 21.66 -3.77 -23.83
C PHE A 88 21.10 -4.63 -24.96
N SER A 89 20.36 -5.67 -24.58
CA SER A 89 19.66 -6.60 -25.46
C SER A 89 18.21 -6.76 -25.01
N THR A 90 17.34 -7.15 -25.94
CA THR A 90 15.98 -7.57 -25.61
C THR A 90 16.03 -8.62 -24.49
N ASP A 91 15.16 -8.45 -23.49
CA ASP A 91 15.00 -9.28 -22.30
C ASP A 91 16.04 -9.07 -21.19
N ASP A 92 16.97 -8.15 -21.39
CA ASP A 92 17.84 -7.71 -20.29
C ASP A 92 17.01 -7.12 -19.15
N LEU A 93 17.36 -7.53 -17.94
CA LEU A 93 16.89 -6.89 -16.72
C LEU A 93 17.76 -5.67 -16.45
N VAL A 94 17.11 -4.56 -16.13
CA VAL A 94 17.75 -3.27 -15.96
C VAL A 94 17.23 -2.56 -14.73
N ILE A 95 18.09 -1.77 -14.10
CA ILE A 95 17.74 -0.88 -13.00
C ILE A 95 17.74 0.54 -13.56
N VAL A 96 16.58 1.20 -13.50
CA VAL A 96 16.44 2.63 -13.79
C VAL A 96 16.50 3.37 -12.47
N ARG A 97 17.41 4.33 -12.33
CA ARG A 97 17.55 5.10 -11.08
C ARG A 97 17.90 6.56 -11.34
N ASP A 98 17.63 7.41 -10.37
CA ASP A 98 18.25 8.73 -10.27
C ASP A 98 18.94 8.91 -8.91
N ARG A 99 19.63 10.03 -8.75
CA ARG A 99 20.20 10.48 -7.46
C ARG A 99 19.48 11.73 -6.96
N TYR A 100 18.19 11.84 -7.26
CA TYR A 100 17.43 13.03 -6.90
C TYR A 100 17.30 13.11 -5.36
N PRO A 101 17.70 14.23 -4.72
CA PRO A 101 17.60 14.36 -3.28
C PRO A 101 16.14 14.32 -2.85
N VAL A 102 15.83 13.48 -1.86
CA VAL A 102 14.58 13.54 -1.14
C VAL A 102 14.79 14.42 0.08
N ALA A 103 14.40 15.68 -0.04
CA ALA A 103 14.54 16.65 1.03
C ALA A 103 13.70 16.26 2.26
N ARG A 104 14.24 16.55 3.45
CA ARG A 104 13.44 16.67 4.66
C ARG A 104 12.53 17.88 4.56
N TRP A 105 11.24 17.67 4.79
CA TRP A 105 10.21 18.67 4.50
C TRP A 105 10.24 19.90 5.43
N ASP A 106 10.91 19.81 6.60
CA ASP A 106 10.91 20.86 7.63
C ASP A 106 12.12 21.81 7.62
N THR A 107 13.17 21.55 6.82
CA THR A 107 14.41 22.36 6.91
C THR A 107 15.11 22.64 5.58
N GLY A 108 14.83 21.90 4.50
CA GLY A 108 15.57 22.01 3.23
C GLY A 108 17.08 21.72 3.32
N ALA A 109 17.64 21.55 4.52
CA ALA A 109 19.06 21.43 4.81
C ALA A 109 19.53 19.96 4.94
N ASN A 110 18.61 19.03 5.23
CA ASN A 110 18.91 17.60 5.37
C ASN A 110 18.23 16.83 4.23
N ALA A 111 18.98 16.47 3.19
CA ALA A 111 18.49 15.65 2.09
C ALA A 111 18.91 14.18 2.27
N SER A 112 17.97 13.26 2.05
CA SER A 112 18.30 11.86 1.80
C SER A 112 18.61 11.68 0.32
N TRP A 113 19.78 11.11 0.01
CA TRP A 113 20.25 10.91 -1.36
C TRP A 113 19.90 9.52 -1.91
N VAL A 114 18.79 8.96 -1.45
CA VAL A 114 18.33 7.62 -1.84
C VAL A 114 17.84 7.58 -3.29
N GLY A 115 17.29 8.69 -3.80
CA GLY A 115 16.76 8.79 -5.16
C GLY A 115 15.61 7.81 -5.44
N ARG A 116 15.10 7.85 -6.67
CA ARG A 116 14.10 6.90 -7.18
C ARG A 116 14.82 5.75 -7.87
N GLY A 117 14.26 4.55 -7.80
CA GLY A 117 14.87 3.38 -8.39
C GLY A 117 13.85 2.29 -8.64
N GLU A 118 13.92 1.64 -9.80
CA GLU A 118 13.04 0.52 -10.12
C GLU A 118 13.70 -0.46 -11.10
N VAL A 119 13.34 -1.74 -10.99
CA VAL A 119 13.80 -2.79 -11.91
C VAL A 119 12.78 -2.93 -13.05
N ASN A 120 13.28 -3.08 -14.27
CA ASN A 120 12.49 -3.23 -15.47
C ASN A 120 13.13 -4.26 -16.43
N ILE A 121 12.46 -4.53 -17.54
CA ILE A 121 12.91 -5.46 -18.58
C ILE A 121 12.95 -4.73 -19.92
N VAL A 122 14.04 -4.87 -20.66
CA VAL A 122 14.17 -4.33 -22.00
C VAL A 122 13.26 -5.09 -22.96
N GLN A 123 12.40 -4.37 -23.68
CA GLN A 123 11.56 -4.89 -24.74
C GLN A 123 12.30 -4.87 -26.08
N SER A 124 12.92 -3.74 -26.42
CA SER A 124 13.65 -3.53 -27.67
C SER A 124 14.64 -2.38 -27.55
N ILE A 125 15.66 -2.38 -28.40
CA ILE A 125 16.62 -1.28 -28.52
C ILE A 125 16.58 -0.73 -29.94
N THR A 126 16.66 0.59 -30.06
CA THR A 126 16.95 1.29 -31.31
C THR A 126 18.33 1.93 -31.18
N PRO A 127 19.41 1.23 -31.59
CA PRO A 127 20.78 1.70 -31.36
C PRO A 127 21.05 3.10 -31.94
N SER A 128 20.58 3.37 -33.15
CA SER A 128 20.80 4.62 -33.87
C SER A 128 20.27 5.86 -33.15
N THR A 129 19.28 5.71 -32.26
CA THR A 129 18.69 6.80 -31.49
C THR A 129 18.99 6.70 -30.00
N GLY A 130 19.72 5.66 -29.55
CA GLY A 130 19.99 5.42 -28.14
C GLY A 130 18.75 4.98 -27.35
N THR A 131 17.62 4.70 -28.01
CA THR A 131 16.35 4.40 -27.34
C THR A 131 16.33 2.97 -26.82
N VAL A 132 16.01 2.82 -25.55
CA VAL A 132 15.72 1.53 -24.91
C VAL A 132 14.25 1.54 -24.50
N ARG A 133 13.46 0.68 -25.13
CA ARG A 133 12.05 0.49 -24.78
C ARG A 133 11.93 -0.55 -23.68
N LEU A 134 11.18 -0.24 -22.64
CA LEU A 134 10.93 -1.03 -21.45
C LEU A 134 9.57 -1.73 -21.56
N ARG A 135 9.49 -2.96 -21.04
CA ARG A 135 8.24 -3.75 -21.05
C ARG A 135 7.19 -3.20 -20.08
N ILE A 136 7.63 -2.65 -18.95
CA ILE A 136 6.74 -2.11 -17.92
C ILE A 136 6.86 -0.59 -17.96
N PRO A 137 5.75 0.17 -18.02
CA PRO A 137 5.80 1.62 -17.88
C PRO A 137 6.47 2.04 -16.57
N LEU A 138 7.29 3.10 -16.61
CA LEU A 138 7.97 3.60 -15.43
C LEU A 138 6.97 3.99 -14.33
N SER A 139 7.16 3.50 -13.11
CA SER A 139 6.27 3.83 -11.99
C SER A 139 6.56 5.25 -11.52
N HIS A 140 7.82 5.63 -11.54
CA HIS A 140 8.29 6.92 -11.09
C HIS A 140 8.52 7.87 -12.27
N GLN A 141 8.45 9.17 -11.98
CA GLN A 141 9.09 10.17 -12.83
C GLN A 141 10.57 10.19 -12.49
N TYR A 142 11.44 10.33 -13.49
CA TYR A 142 12.88 10.49 -13.34
C TYR A 142 13.29 11.83 -13.91
N GLN A 143 14.18 12.55 -13.23
CA GLN A 143 14.63 13.86 -13.69
C GLN A 143 16.10 14.07 -13.35
N ALA A 144 16.78 14.88 -14.16
CA ALA A 144 18.12 15.32 -13.83
C ALA A 144 18.09 16.25 -12.60
N ASN A 145 19.13 16.17 -11.78
CA ASN A 145 19.42 17.13 -10.73
C ASN A 145 20.75 17.81 -11.04
N PHE A 146 20.69 19.04 -11.55
CA PHE A 146 21.85 19.74 -12.11
C PHE A 146 22.56 18.88 -13.18
N SER A 147 23.84 18.58 -13.00
CA SER A 147 24.63 17.73 -13.90
C SER A 147 24.43 16.22 -13.68
N VAL A 148 23.69 15.82 -12.64
CA VAL A 148 23.45 14.40 -12.33
C VAL A 148 22.18 13.93 -13.01
N VAL A 149 22.35 13.12 -14.06
CA VAL A 149 21.25 12.57 -14.84
C VAL A 149 20.78 11.21 -14.29
N PRO A 150 19.57 10.75 -14.63
CA PRO A 150 19.16 9.37 -14.38
C PRO A 150 20.10 8.38 -15.08
N THR A 151 20.18 7.16 -14.56
CA THR A 151 21.05 6.11 -15.09
C THR A 151 20.29 4.82 -15.33
N LEU A 152 20.75 4.04 -16.30
CA LEU A 152 20.32 2.68 -16.58
C LEU A 152 21.47 1.70 -16.32
N GLN A 153 21.21 0.64 -15.57
CA GLN A 153 22.23 -0.36 -15.23
C GLN A 153 21.73 -1.76 -15.58
N ARG A 154 22.52 -2.56 -16.28
CA ARG A 154 22.17 -3.95 -16.59
C ARG A 154 22.38 -4.86 -15.37
N ILE A 155 21.47 -5.79 -15.13
CA ILE A 155 21.66 -6.94 -14.24
C ILE A 155 22.26 -8.07 -15.09
N SER A 156 23.57 -8.27 -14.99
CA SER A 156 24.34 -9.15 -15.89
C SER A 156 24.16 -10.64 -15.57
N THR A 157 24.02 -11.00 -14.30
CA THR A 157 23.70 -12.39 -13.88
C THR A 157 22.49 -12.38 -12.94
N PRO A 158 21.26 -12.32 -13.50
CA PRO A 158 20.06 -12.30 -12.66
C PRO A 158 19.93 -13.61 -11.88
N VAL A 159 19.86 -13.53 -10.56
CA VAL A 159 19.71 -14.71 -9.68
C VAL A 159 18.32 -14.78 -9.05
N ARG A 160 17.87 -16.01 -8.78
CA ARG A 160 16.56 -16.37 -8.23
C ARG A 160 16.71 -17.19 -6.94
N PRO A 161 17.14 -16.55 -5.84
CA PRO A 161 17.47 -17.27 -4.62
C PRO A 161 16.23 -17.67 -3.81
N VAL A 162 16.31 -18.82 -3.15
CA VAL A 162 15.26 -19.30 -2.25
C VAL A 162 15.88 -19.70 -0.92
N VAL A 163 15.37 -19.16 0.18
CA VAL A 163 15.66 -19.60 1.55
C VAL A 163 14.36 -20.08 2.17
N LYS A 164 14.30 -21.32 2.66
CA LYS A 164 13.06 -21.86 3.21
C LYS A 164 13.23 -22.83 4.36
N ASN A 165 12.15 -23.00 5.11
CA ASN A 165 11.98 -24.01 6.16
C ASN A 165 13.02 -23.91 7.27
N ILE A 166 13.26 -22.72 7.81
CA ILE A 166 14.11 -22.58 9.00
C ILE A 166 13.22 -22.71 10.23
N GLY A 167 13.42 -23.79 11.00
CA GLY A 167 12.58 -24.09 12.16
C GLY A 167 12.73 -23.06 13.28
N LEU A 168 13.95 -22.56 13.47
CA LEU A 168 14.26 -21.40 14.31
C LEU A 168 15.64 -20.84 13.94
N ILE A 169 15.73 -19.55 13.69
CA ILE A 169 16.99 -18.80 13.61
C ILE A 169 17.12 -17.91 14.83
N ILE A 170 18.24 -18.01 15.54
CA ILE A 170 18.55 -17.19 16.71
C ILE A 170 19.75 -16.33 16.36
N ASP A 171 19.57 -15.01 16.34
CA ASP A 171 20.68 -14.08 16.31
C ASP A 171 21.18 -13.81 17.72
N THR A 172 22.48 -13.57 17.87
CA THR A 172 23.05 -13.31 19.19
C THR A 172 23.23 -11.81 19.38
N ASN A 173 22.74 -11.30 20.52
CA ASN A 173 22.76 -9.89 20.84
C ASN A 173 24.21 -9.37 20.82
N PRO A 174 24.54 -8.31 20.07
CA PRO A 174 25.88 -7.72 20.08
C PRO A 174 26.24 -6.97 21.38
N ASP A 175 25.32 -6.90 22.36
CA ASP A 175 25.46 -6.11 23.59
C ASP A 175 25.76 -4.61 23.34
N GLY A 176 25.11 -4.02 22.33
CA GLY A 176 25.07 -2.58 22.12
C GLY A 176 24.19 -2.14 20.94
N MET A 177 24.22 -0.85 20.62
CA MET A 177 23.42 -0.26 19.54
C MET A 177 24.16 -0.27 18.20
N TYR A 178 23.64 -0.97 17.18
CA TYR A 178 24.11 -0.78 15.80
C TYR A 178 23.89 0.66 15.34
N THR A 179 24.93 1.24 14.77
CA THR A 179 24.95 2.61 14.25
C THR A 179 25.23 2.64 12.74
N GLY A 180 25.34 1.48 12.10
CA GLY A 180 25.60 1.37 10.68
C GLY A 180 24.38 1.66 9.82
N ASP A 181 24.58 1.63 8.50
CA ASP A 181 23.52 1.91 7.54
C ASP A 181 22.47 0.78 7.53
N ILE A 182 21.20 1.17 7.55
CA ILE A 182 20.04 0.27 7.53
C ILE A 182 19.63 -0.15 6.11
N GLU A 183 20.17 0.51 5.08
CA GLU A 183 19.78 0.33 3.68
C GLU A 183 20.70 -0.61 2.89
N THR A 184 21.95 -0.75 3.32
CA THR A 184 22.99 -1.56 2.68
C THR A 184 23.24 -2.86 3.43
N SER A 185 24.44 -3.43 3.37
CA SER A 185 24.82 -4.73 3.94
C SER A 185 25.03 -4.65 5.47
N GLY A 186 24.00 -4.22 6.20
CA GLY A 186 23.98 -4.16 7.66
C GLY A 186 23.70 -5.51 8.33
N GLY A 187 23.39 -5.47 9.63
CA GLY A 187 23.06 -6.62 10.48
C GLY A 187 21.70 -7.28 10.17
N HIS A 188 21.49 -7.66 8.92
CA HIS A 188 20.28 -8.36 8.46
C HIS A 188 20.46 -9.88 8.57
N LEU A 189 19.37 -10.63 8.73
CA LEU A 189 19.47 -12.09 8.56
C LEU A 189 19.61 -12.45 7.07
N PHE A 190 18.78 -11.87 6.22
CA PHE A 190 18.82 -12.07 4.78
C PHE A 190 18.86 -10.74 4.04
N TYR A 191 19.86 -10.58 3.18
CA TYR A 191 20.02 -9.42 2.30
C TYR A 191 20.05 -9.87 0.83
N PHE A 192 19.24 -9.24 0.00
CA PHE A 192 19.13 -9.55 -1.43
C PHE A 192 19.36 -8.30 -2.27
N TYR A 193 20.31 -8.35 -3.20
CA TYR A 193 20.64 -7.23 -4.09
C TYR A 193 20.43 -7.58 -5.56
N ALA A 194 19.62 -6.78 -6.25
CA ALA A 194 19.36 -6.94 -7.69
C ALA A 194 18.83 -8.33 -8.09
N CYS A 195 18.21 -9.07 -7.16
CA CYS A 195 17.69 -10.41 -7.40
C CYS A 195 16.32 -10.35 -8.10
N VAL A 196 15.99 -11.43 -8.80
CA VAL A 196 14.71 -11.61 -9.50
C VAL A 196 13.94 -12.73 -8.84
N ASP A 197 12.71 -12.47 -8.42
CA ASP A 197 11.88 -13.41 -7.66
C ASP A 197 12.60 -14.03 -6.45
N PRO A 198 13.38 -13.28 -5.64
CA PRO A 198 13.96 -13.85 -4.43
C PRO A 198 12.86 -14.21 -3.44
N ARG A 199 13.00 -15.36 -2.78
CA ARG A 199 11.93 -15.93 -1.94
C ARG A 199 12.47 -16.36 -0.57
N VAL A 200 11.84 -15.89 0.50
CA VAL A 200 12.09 -16.35 1.89
C VAL A 200 10.80 -16.93 2.47
N GLU A 201 10.84 -18.18 2.93
CA GLU A 201 9.61 -18.90 3.31
C GLU A 201 9.71 -19.70 4.59
N ASN A 202 8.65 -19.69 5.39
CA ASN A 202 8.54 -20.58 6.56
C ASN A 202 9.80 -20.49 7.44
N VAL A 203 10.07 -19.26 7.90
CA VAL A 203 11.24 -18.94 8.74
C VAL A 203 10.73 -18.39 10.06
N ARG A 204 11.19 -18.96 11.16
CA ARG A 204 10.97 -18.40 12.50
C ARG A 204 12.26 -17.79 13.01
N ALA A 205 12.24 -16.52 13.37
CA ALA A 205 13.37 -15.78 13.92
C ALA A 205 13.08 -15.32 15.35
N GLU A 206 14.08 -15.47 16.22
CA GLU A 206 14.07 -14.97 17.60
C GLU A 206 15.36 -14.22 17.87
N GLY A 207 15.26 -12.93 18.22
CA GLY A 207 16.44 -12.07 18.32
C GLY A 207 17.01 -11.75 16.94
N TRP A 208 16.97 -10.48 16.55
CA TRP A 208 17.69 -9.92 15.41
C TRP A 208 17.80 -8.42 15.59
N GLU A 209 18.80 -7.81 14.96
CA GLU A 209 19.06 -6.39 15.12
C GLU A 209 18.29 -5.55 14.10
N ASN A 210 18.57 -5.73 12.81
CA ASN A 210 18.08 -4.80 11.79
C ASN A 210 16.82 -5.32 11.08
N HIS A 211 16.99 -6.22 10.10
CA HIS A 211 15.88 -6.85 9.37
C HIS A 211 16.03 -8.37 9.37
N ILE A 212 14.91 -9.10 9.44
CA ILE A 212 14.93 -10.51 9.01
C ILE A 212 15.22 -10.54 7.50
N VAL A 213 14.51 -9.74 6.69
CA VAL A 213 14.73 -9.66 5.24
C VAL A 213 14.88 -8.23 4.76
N ASN A 214 15.93 -7.96 3.99
CA ASN A 214 16.11 -6.72 3.26
C ASN A 214 16.26 -7.01 1.77
N PHE A 215 15.31 -6.53 0.96
CA PHE A 215 15.38 -6.58 -0.49
C PHE A 215 15.76 -5.21 -1.03
N ASN A 216 16.82 -5.17 -1.83
CA ASN A 216 17.36 -3.97 -2.43
C ASN A 216 17.42 -4.14 -3.96
N LYS A 217 16.75 -3.25 -4.70
CA LYS A 217 16.64 -3.27 -6.17
C LYS A 217 16.17 -4.61 -6.72
N CYS A 218 15.26 -5.30 -6.03
CA CYS A 218 14.78 -6.61 -6.46
C CYS A 218 13.50 -6.49 -7.30
N LEU A 219 13.36 -7.37 -8.29
CA LEU A 219 12.11 -7.57 -9.02
C LEU A 219 11.31 -8.71 -8.38
N ARG A 220 10.06 -8.45 -8.02
CA ARG A 220 9.11 -9.41 -7.42
C ARG A 220 9.65 -10.16 -6.18
N PRO A 221 10.29 -9.50 -5.21
CA PRO A 221 10.69 -10.18 -3.98
C PRO A 221 9.49 -10.69 -3.18
N ARG A 222 9.61 -11.85 -2.53
CA ARG A 222 8.53 -12.47 -1.76
C ARG A 222 9.01 -12.94 -0.39
N THR A 223 8.21 -12.67 0.63
CA THR A 223 8.27 -13.41 1.90
C THR A 223 6.94 -14.07 2.17
N ILE A 224 6.99 -15.30 2.68
CA ILE A 224 5.81 -16.10 2.95
C ILE A 224 5.98 -16.77 4.32
N ASP A 225 5.02 -16.58 5.22
CA ASP A 225 4.98 -17.27 6.53
C ASP A 225 6.26 -17.04 7.36
N ILE A 226 6.67 -15.77 7.51
CA ILE A 226 7.79 -15.38 8.38
C ILE A 226 7.28 -15.05 9.78
N GLU A 227 7.83 -15.69 10.80
CA GLU A 227 7.53 -15.37 12.19
C GLU A 227 8.74 -14.69 12.86
N GLY A 228 8.58 -13.50 13.42
CA GLY A 228 9.62 -12.80 14.14
C GLY A 228 9.22 -12.47 15.59
N ARG A 229 10.09 -12.78 16.55
CA ARG A 229 9.93 -12.44 17.97
C ARG A 229 11.17 -11.78 18.57
N ASN A 230 10.94 -10.82 19.46
CA ASN A 230 11.98 -10.25 20.35
C ASN A 230 13.21 -9.68 19.60
N PRO A 231 13.06 -8.75 18.64
CA PRO A 231 14.22 -8.08 18.07
C PRO A 231 15.02 -7.32 19.14
N PHE A 232 16.33 -7.17 18.92
CA PHE A 232 17.21 -6.35 19.73
C PHE A 232 16.93 -4.88 19.44
N GLN A 233 15.94 -4.33 20.12
CA GLN A 233 15.55 -2.93 19.94
C GLN A 233 16.51 -2.01 20.69
N THR A 234 17.60 -1.63 20.02
CA THR A 234 18.62 -0.77 20.62
C THR A 234 18.53 0.68 20.16
N GLY A 235 17.62 1.05 19.24
CA GLY A 235 17.46 2.45 18.81
C GLY A 235 16.58 2.65 17.57
N SER A 236 16.62 3.86 17.00
CA SER A 236 15.95 4.18 15.73
C SER A 236 16.54 3.34 14.59
N GLY A 237 15.69 2.74 13.75
CA GLY A 237 16.14 1.96 12.57
C GLY A 237 16.17 0.44 12.71
N HIS A 238 15.78 -0.13 13.87
CA HIS A 238 15.96 -1.57 14.18
C HIS A 238 14.67 -2.39 14.28
N GLY A 239 14.81 -3.72 14.20
CA GLY A 239 13.78 -4.70 14.57
C GLY A 239 12.64 -4.83 13.57
N TYR A 240 12.97 -5.01 12.28
CA TYR A 240 11.99 -5.10 11.19
C TYR A 240 11.85 -6.57 10.75
N ILE A 241 10.66 -7.01 10.37
CA ILE A 241 10.57 -8.26 9.59
C ILE A 241 11.19 -8.01 8.22
N GLY A 242 10.77 -6.95 7.55
CA GLY A 242 11.01 -6.79 6.12
C GLY A 242 11.16 -5.35 5.66
N ARG A 243 12.12 -5.12 4.76
CA ARG A 243 12.24 -3.86 4.00
C ARG A 243 12.43 -4.11 2.51
N MET A 244 11.78 -3.26 1.72
CA MET A 244 11.93 -3.18 0.28
C MET A 244 12.46 -1.79 -0.09
N THR A 245 13.64 -1.75 -0.70
CA THR A 245 14.30 -0.54 -1.20
C THR A 245 14.45 -0.65 -2.71
N HIS A 246 13.93 0.32 -3.48
CA HIS A 246 13.94 0.31 -4.95
C HIS A 246 13.39 -0.97 -5.59
N CYS A 247 12.52 -1.69 -4.87
CA CYS A 247 11.95 -2.94 -5.34
C CYS A 247 10.69 -2.68 -6.14
N VAL A 248 10.35 -3.64 -7.00
CA VAL A 248 9.18 -3.58 -7.86
C VAL A 248 8.36 -4.86 -7.71
N ASP A 249 7.03 -4.72 -7.61
CA ASP A 249 6.08 -5.83 -7.60
C ASP A 249 6.31 -6.82 -6.44
N GLY A 250 6.85 -6.37 -5.30
CA GLY A 250 7.17 -7.17 -4.11
C GLY A 250 5.97 -7.45 -3.19
N GLU A 251 6.00 -8.52 -2.38
CA GLU A 251 4.92 -8.80 -1.41
C GLU A 251 5.43 -9.50 -0.14
N PHE A 252 4.99 -9.02 1.04
CA PHE A 252 5.09 -9.74 2.32
C PHE A 252 3.76 -10.46 2.59
N THR A 253 3.79 -11.77 2.81
CA THR A 253 2.55 -12.57 2.92
C THR A 253 2.54 -13.40 4.21
N ARG A 254 1.46 -13.27 4.99
CA ARG A 254 1.21 -14.06 6.20
C ARG A 254 2.35 -14.02 7.23
N SER A 255 3.13 -12.94 7.24
CA SER A 255 4.18 -12.74 8.23
C SER A 255 3.58 -12.34 9.57
N VAL A 256 4.11 -12.88 10.66
CA VAL A 256 3.65 -12.62 12.02
C VAL A 256 4.81 -12.05 12.84
N ALA A 257 4.57 -10.94 13.52
CA ALA A 257 5.60 -10.22 14.26
C ALA A 257 5.16 -9.91 15.69
N TYR A 258 6.08 -10.04 16.64
CA TYR A 258 5.86 -9.71 18.05
C TYR A 258 6.94 -8.75 18.53
N GLY A 259 6.54 -7.58 19.04
CA GLY A 259 7.50 -6.58 19.51
C GLY A 259 8.41 -6.09 18.40
N THR A 260 7.93 -6.00 17.16
CA THR A 260 8.67 -5.53 15.99
C THR A 260 8.31 -4.07 15.72
N ARG A 261 9.25 -3.27 15.17
CA ARG A 261 8.92 -1.90 14.72
C ARG A 261 8.10 -1.94 13.44
N HIS A 262 8.64 -2.48 12.35
CA HIS A 262 7.96 -2.58 11.06
C HIS A 262 7.84 -4.03 10.61
N VAL A 263 6.61 -4.50 10.35
CA VAL A 263 6.37 -5.77 9.66
C VAL A 263 6.70 -5.62 8.18
N ALA A 264 6.27 -4.51 7.57
CA ALA A 264 6.60 -4.21 6.19
C ALA A 264 7.00 -2.74 6.04
N ASN A 265 8.07 -2.54 5.28
CA ASN A 265 8.68 -1.24 5.11
C ASN A 265 9.06 -0.98 3.65
N TYR A 266 8.74 0.22 3.15
CA TYR A 266 8.90 0.57 1.74
C TYR A 266 9.64 1.88 1.53
N VAL A 267 10.72 1.81 0.76
CA VAL A 267 11.58 2.94 0.41
C VAL A 267 11.81 2.99 -1.09
N ALA A 268 11.38 4.11 -1.71
CA ALA A 268 11.49 4.36 -3.14
C ALA A 268 11.08 3.15 -4.01
N SER A 269 10.12 2.36 -3.53
CA SER A 269 9.68 1.11 -4.15
C SER A 269 8.34 1.31 -4.84
N ALA A 270 8.05 0.47 -5.84
CA ALA A 270 6.82 0.57 -6.62
C ALA A 270 6.02 -0.74 -6.64
N ARG A 271 4.69 -0.65 -6.52
CA ARG A 271 3.78 -1.81 -6.59
C ARG A 271 4.14 -2.92 -5.59
N CYS A 272 4.72 -2.54 -4.47
CA CYS A 272 5.06 -3.45 -3.38
C CYS A 272 3.95 -3.43 -2.33
N GLY A 273 3.79 -4.53 -1.58
CA GLY A 273 2.78 -4.53 -0.53
C GLY A 273 2.89 -5.64 0.49
N SER A 274 1.86 -5.73 1.32
CA SER A 274 1.69 -6.75 2.34
C SER A 274 0.30 -7.35 2.29
N ARG A 275 0.18 -8.61 2.70
CA ARG A 275 -1.07 -9.35 2.70
C ARG A 275 -1.18 -10.31 3.87
N SER A 276 -2.27 -10.20 4.63
CA SER A 276 -2.61 -11.09 5.74
C SER A 276 -1.51 -11.23 6.79
N CYS A 277 -0.64 -10.23 6.91
CA CYS A 277 0.37 -10.16 7.94
C CYS A 277 -0.24 -9.70 9.27
N ARG A 278 0.42 -10.03 10.38
CA ARG A 278 -0.05 -9.70 11.73
C ARG A 278 1.07 -9.12 12.58
N SER A 279 0.77 -8.02 13.25
CA SER A 279 1.67 -7.33 14.17
C SER A 279 1.09 -7.32 15.58
N TYR A 280 1.84 -7.83 16.55
CA TYR A 280 1.42 -7.90 17.95
C TYR A 280 2.36 -7.07 18.81
N ARG A 281 1.78 -6.10 19.54
CA ARG A 281 2.48 -5.13 20.39
C ARG A 281 3.69 -4.51 19.69
N PRO A 282 3.51 -3.91 18.51
CA PRO A 282 4.63 -3.30 17.80
C PRO A 282 5.24 -2.16 18.62
N ALA A 283 6.55 -1.99 18.53
CA ALA A 283 7.27 -0.88 19.16
C ALA A 283 7.37 0.35 18.24
N GLY A 284 6.63 0.35 17.14
CA GLY A 284 6.66 1.38 16.11
C GLY A 284 5.52 1.18 15.12
N VAL A 285 5.57 1.91 14.00
CA VAL A 285 4.54 1.80 12.96
C VAL A 285 4.62 0.44 12.28
N SER A 286 3.57 -0.38 12.27
CA SER A 286 3.70 -1.74 11.71
C SER A 286 3.92 -1.77 10.20
N TYR A 287 3.20 -0.93 9.45
CA TYR A 287 3.27 -0.87 7.99
C TYR A 287 3.56 0.56 7.55
N GLN A 288 4.73 0.80 6.97
CA GLN A 288 5.19 2.16 6.72
C GLN A 288 5.81 2.35 5.34
N THR A 289 5.41 3.42 4.67
CA THR A 289 6.21 4.06 3.62
C THR A 289 6.99 5.23 4.24
N HIS A 290 8.26 5.41 3.89
CA HIS A 290 9.17 6.30 4.63
C HIS A 290 9.19 7.77 4.16
N GLY A 291 8.32 8.19 3.25
CA GLY A 291 8.45 9.50 2.60
C GLY A 291 9.65 9.54 1.66
N LEU A 292 9.90 8.44 0.96
CA LEU A 292 11.05 8.32 0.06
C LEU A 292 10.59 8.03 -1.36
N ARG A 293 9.46 8.65 -1.74
CA ARG A 293 8.85 8.59 -3.07
C ARG A 293 8.37 7.19 -3.48
N SER A 294 8.14 6.29 -2.52
CA SER A 294 7.49 5.00 -2.78
C SER A 294 6.14 5.21 -3.45
N ARG A 295 5.71 4.25 -4.27
CA ARG A 295 4.52 4.44 -5.09
C ARG A 295 3.69 3.18 -5.28
N ASP A 296 2.38 3.37 -5.39
CA ASP A 296 1.39 2.33 -5.67
C ASP A 296 1.53 1.17 -4.66
N ILE A 297 1.77 1.52 -3.38
CA ILE A 297 1.95 0.56 -2.29
C ILE A 297 0.59 0.03 -1.84
N TYR A 298 0.54 -1.20 -1.36
CA TYR A 298 -0.69 -1.79 -0.84
C TYR A 298 -0.49 -2.57 0.46
N SER A 299 -1.54 -2.65 1.27
CA SER A 299 -1.64 -3.48 2.47
C SER A 299 -3.04 -4.08 2.48
N VAL A 300 -3.17 -5.40 2.60
CA VAL A 300 -4.44 -6.10 2.38
C VAL A 300 -4.69 -7.12 3.49
N ASP A 301 -5.81 -7.00 4.18
CA ASP A 301 -6.21 -7.93 5.26
C ASP A 301 -5.15 -8.04 6.38
N ASP A 302 -4.34 -6.99 6.56
CA ASP A 302 -3.28 -6.90 7.55
C ASP A 302 -3.84 -6.51 8.92
N THR A 303 -3.27 -7.05 9.99
CA THR A 303 -3.77 -6.86 11.37
C THR A 303 -2.70 -6.29 12.30
N VAL A 304 -3.08 -5.34 13.15
CA VAL A 304 -2.25 -4.79 14.23
C VAL A 304 -3.02 -4.87 15.56
N VAL A 305 -2.37 -5.41 16.59
CA VAL A 305 -2.93 -5.54 17.94
C VAL A 305 -1.97 -4.93 18.97
N GLY A 306 -2.38 -3.83 19.61
CA GLY A 306 -1.65 -3.10 20.63
C GLY A 306 -0.49 -2.26 20.07
N GLY A 307 0.48 -1.97 20.94
CA GLY A 307 1.72 -1.26 20.59
C GLY A 307 1.68 0.23 20.88
N ASP A 308 2.86 0.84 20.79
CA ASP A 308 3.12 2.22 21.25
C ASP A 308 3.04 3.26 20.11
N SER A 309 2.58 2.85 18.93
CA SER A 309 2.54 3.70 17.74
C SER A 309 1.39 3.35 16.82
N SER A 310 1.34 3.98 15.64
CA SER A 310 0.25 3.77 14.69
C SER A 310 0.31 2.41 14.02
N GLY A 311 -0.83 1.91 13.53
CA GLY A 311 -0.85 0.68 12.73
C GLY A 311 -0.17 0.88 11.37
N TRP A 312 -0.64 1.89 10.63
CA TRP A 312 -0.14 2.23 9.30
C TRP A 312 0.38 3.67 9.26
N SER A 313 1.32 3.93 8.35
CA SER A 313 1.77 5.28 8.01
C SER A 313 2.11 5.40 6.53
N HIS A 314 1.40 6.28 5.82
CA HIS A 314 1.78 6.77 4.51
C HIS A 314 2.69 8.00 4.69
N GLY A 315 3.99 7.79 4.57
CA GLY A 315 5.04 8.77 4.80
C GLY A 315 5.67 8.68 6.19
N ASN A 316 6.74 9.46 6.38
CA ASN A 316 7.42 9.65 7.66
C ASN A 316 7.70 11.15 7.84
N THR A 317 7.58 11.67 9.07
CA THR A 317 7.76 13.08 9.47
C THR A 317 9.14 13.66 9.13
N THR A 318 10.03 12.91 8.50
CA THR A 318 11.37 13.33 8.15
C THR A 318 11.55 13.59 6.66
N TYR A 319 10.70 13.13 5.74
CA TYR A 319 11.03 13.17 4.30
C TYR A 319 9.81 13.49 3.41
N ALA A 320 10.05 13.83 2.14
CA ALA A 320 9.01 14.23 1.18
C ALA A 320 7.97 13.12 0.87
N GLY A 321 6.79 13.49 0.41
CA GLY A 321 5.66 12.55 0.29
C GLY A 321 5.87 11.32 -0.62
N ASP A 322 5.17 10.25 -0.27
CA ASP A 322 4.96 9.05 -1.10
C ASP A 322 3.67 9.17 -1.93
N TYR A 323 3.43 8.21 -2.85
CA TYR A 323 2.37 8.31 -3.86
C TYR A 323 1.54 7.05 -4.00
N GLY A 324 0.30 7.07 -3.56
CA GLY A 324 -0.56 5.90 -3.65
C GLY A 324 -0.21 4.89 -2.57
N TYR A 325 -1.07 4.80 -1.56
CA TYR A 325 -1.05 3.71 -0.60
C TYR A 325 -2.47 3.23 -0.38
N ARG A 326 -2.76 2.02 -0.86
CA ARG A 326 -4.06 1.37 -0.74
C ARG A 326 -4.05 0.39 0.44
N ILE A 327 -4.76 0.75 1.50
CA ILE A 327 -4.90 -0.03 2.74
C ILE A 327 -6.31 -0.62 2.72
N LEU A 328 -6.39 -1.93 2.46
CA LEU A 328 -7.65 -2.67 2.27
C LEU A 328 -7.94 -3.57 3.46
N ARG A 329 -9.14 -3.42 4.02
CA ARG A 329 -9.61 -4.18 5.18
C ARG A 329 -8.57 -4.27 6.30
N PRO A 330 -7.93 -3.15 6.70
CA PRO A 330 -7.02 -3.15 7.82
C PRO A 330 -7.78 -3.49 9.10
N ARG A 331 -7.16 -4.29 9.97
CA ARG A 331 -7.68 -4.55 11.32
C ARG A 331 -6.76 -3.94 12.38
N TYR A 332 -7.25 -2.99 13.15
CA TYR A 332 -6.50 -2.34 14.21
C TYR A 332 -7.22 -2.49 15.54
N TYR A 333 -6.52 -2.96 16.57
CA TYR A 333 -7.01 -2.96 17.94
C TYR A 333 -5.92 -2.40 18.84
N GLY A 334 -6.04 -1.16 19.32
CA GLY A 334 -4.96 -0.53 20.07
C GLY A 334 -5.37 0.73 20.83
N THR A 335 -4.39 1.49 21.29
CA THR A 335 -4.60 2.75 22.03
C THR A 335 -3.99 3.95 21.34
N ASN A 336 -3.48 3.76 20.11
CA ASN A 336 -2.80 4.77 19.29
C ASN A 336 -3.54 4.94 17.96
N ASN A 337 -3.02 5.80 17.08
CA ASN A 337 -3.68 6.07 15.81
C ASN A 337 -3.75 4.82 14.92
N GLY A 338 -4.90 4.50 14.34
CA GLY A 338 -5.00 3.36 13.42
C GLY A 338 -4.16 3.58 12.17
N VAL A 339 -4.48 4.61 11.41
CA VAL A 339 -3.78 4.99 10.17
C VAL A 339 -3.31 6.44 10.23
N LEU A 340 -2.10 6.70 9.74
CA LEU A 340 -1.53 8.04 9.56
C LEU A 340 -1.26 8.31 8.07
N ALA A 341 -1.78 9.41 7.52
CA ALA A 341 -1.39 9.94 6.21
C ALA A 341 -0.68 11.28 6.39
N ARG A 342 0.58 11.41 5.95
CA ARG A 342 1.40 12.58 6.26
C ARG A 342 2.48 12.91 5.23
N CYS A 343 3.15 14.04 5.46
CA CYS A 343 4.40 14.45 4.82
C CYS A 343 4.27 14.76 3.33
N GLY A 344 3.15 15.38 2.95
CA GLY A 344 2.85 15.64 1.54
C GLY A 344 2.56 14.37 0.74
N SER A 345 2.40 13.21 1.39
CA SER A 345 2.03 11.98 0.70
C SER A 345 0.64 12.13 0.10
N THR A 346 0.43 11.55 -1.08
CA THR A 346 -0.82 11.73 -1.84
C THR A 346 -1.36 10.43 -2.39
N GLY A 347 -2.67 10.31 -2.57
CA GLY A 347 -3.29 9.09 -3.10
C GLY A 347 -3.51 8.00 -2.04
N THR A 348 -3.66 8.36 -0.77
CA THR A 348 -3.99 7.38 0.28
C THR A 348 -5.41 6.89 0.09
N ARG A 349 -5.64 5.58 0.09
CA ARG A 349 -6.97 4.95 0.04
C ARG A 349 -7.08 3.96 1.20
N ILE A 350 -7.94 4.25 2.16
CA ILE A 350 -8.25 3.37 3.29
C ILE A 350 -9.64 2.83 3.01
N ILE A 351 -9.80 1.53 2.85
CA ILE A 351 -11.04 0.92 2.36
C ILE A 351 -11.46 -0.20 3.30
N ASP A 352 -12.72 -0.14 3.73
CA ASP A 352 -13.39 -1.09 4.62
C ASP A 352 -12.59 -1.36 5.91
N PRO A 353 -12.10 -0.33 6.63
CA PRO A 353 -11.31 -0.53 7.84
C PRO A 353 -12.12 -1.14 8.99
N GLU A 354 -11.48 -1.95 9.84
CA GLU A 354 -11.99 -2.36 11.14
C GLU A 354 -11.00 -1.82 12.19
N ILE A 355 -11.31 -0.67 12.79
CA ILE A 355 -10.39 0.04 13.69
C ILE A 355 -11.06 0.26 15.04
N HIS A 356 -10.42 -0.24 16.10
CA HIS A 356 -10.83 -0.04 17.48
C HIS A 356 -9.69 0.66 18.22
N THR A 357 -9.90 1.90 18.67
CA THR A 357 -8.86 2.67 19.36
C THR A 357 -9.36 3.65 20.41
N THR A 358 -8.48 4.02 21.36
CA THR A 358 -8.70 5.17 22.25
C THR A 358 -8.28 6.51 21.64
N ALA A 359 -7.51 6.50 20.54
CA ALA A 359 -6.93 7.71 19.94
C ALA A 359 -7.69 8.10 18.66
N LYS A 360 -7.00 8.22 17.52
CA LYS A 360 -7.64 8.53 16.23
C LYS A 360 -7.74 7.29 15.36
N GLY A 361 -8.89 7.06 14.72
CA GLY A 361 -9.01 5.99 13.73
C GLY A 361 -8.09 6.24 12.54
N VAL A 362 -8.29 7.38 11.89
CA VAL A 362 -7.46 7.91 10.81
C VAL A 362 -7.03 9.33 11.13
N GLU A 363 -5.74 9.63 11.00
CA GLU A 363 -5.22 10.99 11.02
C GLU A 363 -4.65 11.37 9.64
N VAL A 364 -4.99 12.57 9.18
CA VAL A 364 -4.39 13.20 8.01
C VAL A 364 -3.70 14.49 8.45
N SER A 365 -2.41 14.61 8.19
CA SER A 365 -1.60 15.73 8.69
C SER A 365 -0.47 16.08 7.75
N SER A 366 0.27 17.15 8.06
CA SER A 366 1.53 17.53 7.40
C SER A 366 1.44 17.52 5.87
N LEU A 367 0.53 18.31 5.31
CA LEU A 367 0.32 18.50 3.86
C LEU A 367 -0.14 17.25 3.08
N ALA A 368 -0.48 16.14 3.74
CA ALA A 368 -1.03 14.99 3.02
C ALA A 368 -2.31 15.37 2.27
N SER A 369 -2.49 14.85 1.06
CA SER A 369 -3.56 15.28 0.15
C SER A 369 -4.12 14.13 -0.65
N ASP A 370 -5.31 14.29 -1.24
CA ASP A 370 -6.00 13.20 -1.95
C ASP A 370 -6.06 11.94 -1.08
N VAL A 371 -6.67 12.06 0.09
CA VAL A 371 -6.93 10.96 1.01
C VAL A 371 -8.40 10.56 0.92
N ILE A 372 -8.66 9.27 0.71
CA ILE A 372 -10.01 8.71 0.74
C ILE A 372 -10.10 7.68 1.86
N VAL A 373 -11.09 7.86 2.72
CA VAL A 373 -11.52 6.90 3.74
C VAL A 373 -12.88 6.36 3.30
N ASP A 374 -12.87 5.15 2.76
CA ASP A 374 -14.05 4.42 2.32
C ASP A 374 -14.50 3.47 3.44
N LEU A 375 -15.63 3.79 4.04
CA LEU A 375 -16.25 3.08 5.14
C LEU A 375 -17.39 2.16 4.68
N THR A 376 -17.59 1.93 3.38
CA THR A 376 -18.75 1.17 2.82
C THR A 376 -19.03 -0.17 3.53
N GLN A 377 -18.00 -0.86 4.01
CA GLN A 377 -18.11 -2.04 4.89
C GLN A 377 -17.21 -1.93 6.13
N GLY A 378 -16.84 -0.70 6.50
CA GLY A 378 -15.89 -0.41 7.55
C GLY A 378 -16.55 0.03 8.85
N THR A 379 -15.81 -0.15 9.94
CA THR A 379 -16.15 0.28 11.29
C THR A 379 -14.96 0.99 11.90
N ILE A 380 -15.19 2.16 12.50
CA ILE A 380 -14.22 2.84 13.37
C ILE A 380 -14.87 3.06 14.74
N GLU A 381 -14.41 2.31 15.73
CA GLU A 381 -14.80 2.47 17.12
C GLU A 381 -13.76 3.29 17.89
N ILE A 382 -14.23 4.36 18.53
CA ILE A 382 -13.46 5.20 19.44
C ILE A 382 -13.97 4.99 20.87
N PHE A 383 -13.23 4.22 21.66
CA PHE A 383 -13.54 3.95 23.07
C PHE A 383 -12.69 4.81 24.04
N GLY A 384 -12.06 5.87 23.54
CA GLY A 384 -11.35 6.87 24.35
C GLY A 384 -12.15 8.16 24.47
N GLU A 385 -12.01 8.86 25.59
CA GLU A 385 -12.76 10.09 25.91
C GLU A 385 -11.95 11.37 25.70
N ALA A 386 -10.70 11.27 25.25
CA ALA A 386 -9.85 12.44 25.09
C ALA A 386 -10.39 13.40 24.02
N GLY A 387 -10.26 14.71 24.26
CA GLY A 387 -10.64 15.75 23.29
C GLY A 387 -9.83 15.70 21.98
N THR A 388 -8.78 14.88 21.92
CA THR A 388 -7.97 14.61 20.73
C THR A 388 -8.32 13.29 20.02
N SER A 389 -9.33 12.56 20.51
CA SER A 389 -9.83 11.32 19.90
C SER A 389 -10.91 11.63 18.86
N TYR A 390 -10.79 10.98 17.69
CA TYR A 390 -11.63 11.18 16.50
C TYR A 390 -11.67 9.90 15.66
N ALA A 391 -12.78 9.63 14.97
CA ALA A 391 -12.81 8.58 13.96
C ALA A 391 -11.90 8.95 12.77
N VAL A 392 -12.05 10.17 12.25
CA VAL A 392 -11.20 10.74 11.21
C VAL A 392 -10.85 12.19 11.58
N HIS A 393 -9.57 12.51 11.59
CA HIS A 393 -9.09 13.86 11.91
C HIS A 393 -8.08 14.33 10.87
N ALA A 394 -8.44 15.33 10.09
CA ALA A 394 -7.54 16.05 9.20
C ALA A 394 -7.28 17.44 9.79
N ALA A 395 -6.04 17.75 10.17
CA ALA A 395 -5.71 19.04 10.75
C ALA A 395 -4.21 19.36 10.63
N ASP A 396 -3.89 20.65 10.75
CA ASP A 396 -2.53 21.07 11.06
C ASP A 396 -2.19 20.78 12.52
N VAL A 397 -1.66 19.58 12.76
CA VAL A 397 -1.24 19.11 14.10
C VAL A 397 -0.16 19.98 14.75
N ASN A 398 0.55 20.83 13.99
CA ASN A 398 1.55 21.75 14.52
C ASN A 398 0.98 23.14 14.82
N GLY A 399 -0.26 23.43 14.41
CA GLY A 399 -0.96 24.68 14.71
C GLY A 399 -0.39 25.94 14.04
N SER A 400 0.53 25.82 13.08
CA SER A 400 1.12 26.97 12.38
C SER A 400 0.27 27.50 11.22
N GLY A 401 -0.72 26.71 10.77
CA GLY A 401 -1.51 26.94 9.56
C GLY A 401 -0.77 26.58 8.26
N GLU A 402 0.55 26.45 8.30
CA GLU A 402 1.43 26.21 7.14
C GLU A 402 1.34 24.77 6.63
N TYR A 403 1.00 23.83 7.50
CA TYR A 403 1.08 22.39 7.20
C TYR A 403 -0.28 21.70 7.13
N LYS A 404 -1.34 22.47 6.89
CA LYS A 404 -2.70 21.97 6.71
C LYS A 404 -2.77 20.92 5.59
N PRO A 405 -3.48 19.80 5.80
CA PRO A 405 -3.72 18.81 4.75
C PRO A 405 -4.38 19.39 3.49
N GLY A 406 -4.22 18.70 2.36
CA GLY A 406 -4.97 18.95 1.13
C GLY A 406 -6.33 18.24 1.14
N SER A 407 -6.84 17.83 -0.02
CA SER A 407 -8.18 17.23 -0.12
C SER A 407 -8.33 15.92 0.66
N VAL A 408 -9.43 15.78 1.39
CA VAL A 408 -9.83 14.58 2.15
C VAL A 408 -11.29 14.25 1.86
N THR A 409 -11.57 12.97 1.57
CA THR A 409 -12.92 12.44 1.36
C THR A 409 -13.18 11.29 2.33
N VAL A 410 -14.30 11.32 3.01
CA VAL A 410 -14.83 10.24 3.85
C VAL A 410 -16.19 9.83 3.28
N HIS A 411 -16.40 8.57 2.94
CA HIS A 411 -17.72 8.12 2.47
C HIS A 411 -18.09 6.73 2.98
N GLY A 412 -19.38 6.49 3.20
CA GLY A 412 -19.94 5.19 3.63
C GLY A 412 -21.03 4.66 2.68
N PRO A 413 -22.00 3.82 3.14
CA PRO A 413 -22.43 3.55 4.54
C PRO A 413 -21.36 2.87 5.39
N GLY A 414 -21.16 3.30 6.63
CA GLY A 414 -20.21 2.67 7.55
C GLY A 414 -20.41 3.13 8.99
N ASP A 415 -19.92 2.32 9.93
CA ASP A 415 -20.23 2.46 11.36
C ASP A 415 -19.17 3.29 12.09
N LEU A 416 -19.59 4.43 12.65
CA LEU A 416 -18.79 5.20 13.61
C LEU A 416 -19.36 5.00 15.01
N VAL A 417 -18.56 4.39 15.89
CA VAL A 417 -19.03 3.92 17.20
C VAL A 417 -18.28 4.63 18.34
N GLY A 418 -19.03 5.21 19.27
CA GLY A 418 -18.49 5.82 20.49
C GLY A 418 -18.59 7.34 20.52
N THR A 419 -18.54 7.92 21.73
CA THR A 419 -18.81 9.35 22.00
C THR A 419 -17.81 10.31 21.33
N ARG A 420 -16.67 9.80 20.88
CA ARG A 420 -15.60 10.54 20.20
C ARG A 420 -15.35 10.04 18.77
N ALA A 421 -16.28 9.30 18.18
CA ALA A 421 -16.21 8.83 16.80
C ALA A 421 -16.52 9.94 15.78
N LEU A 422 -15.91 11.11 15.96
CA LEU A 422 -16.16 12.32 15.18
C LEU A 422 -15.33 12.34 13.90
N VAL A 423 -15.87 12.98 12.85
CA VAL A 423 -15.10 13.36 11.66
C VAL A 423 -14.84 14.87 11.68
N SER A 424 -13.57 15.26 11.71
CA SER A 424 -13.13 16.65 11.72
C SER A 424 -12.14 16.90 10.59
N LEU A 425 -12.48 17.80 9.67
CA LEU A 425 -11.69 18.12 8.48
C LEU A 425 -11.34 19.61 8.41
N ASP A 426 -10.12 19.95 8.81
CA ASP A 426 -9.46 21.23 8.54
C ASP A 426 -8.42 21.04 7.43
N VAL A 427 -8.79 21.45 6.22
CA VAL A 427 -8.03 21.15 4.99
C VAL A 427 -7.97 22.38 4.06
N THR A 428 -6.94 22.41 3.22
CA THR A 428 -6.76 23.43 2.16
C THR A 428 -7.44 23.07 0.84
N GLY A 429 -7.76 21.78 0.65
CA GLY A 429 -8.43 21.27 -0.54
C GLY A 429 -9.91 20.97 -0.31
N ALA A 430 -10.45 20.03 -1.09
CA ALA A 430 -11.84 19.60 -0.91
C ALA A 430 -12.01 18.78 0.37
N ALA A 431 -12.97 19.17 1.21
CA ALA A 431 -13.47 18.39 2.34
C ALA A 431 -14.81 17.75 1.95
N ARG A 432 -14.86 16.42 1.85
CA ARG A 432 -16.08 15.70 1.45
C ARG A 432 -16.43 14.64 2.47
N ILE A 433 -17.69 14.63 2.92
CA ILE A 433 -18.23 13.62 3.83
C ILE A 433 -19.59 13.18 3.27
N GLY A 434 -19.86 11.89 3.16
CA GLY A 434 -21.15 11.41 2.67
C GLY A 434 -21.51 10.00 3.08
N GLY A 435 -22.77 9.78 3.47
CA GLY A 435 -23.32 8.45 3.75
C GLY A 435 -22.63 7.73 4.90
N VAL A 436 -22.35 8.39 6.03
CA VAL A 436 -21.77 7.78 7.23
C VAL A 436 -22.85 7.72 8.31
N GLU A 437 -22.93 6.63 9.08
CA GLU A 437 -23.91 6.45 10.16
C GLU A 437 -23.21 6.56 11.53
N TYR A 438 -23.78 7.38 12.41
CA TYR A 438 -23.29 7.59 13.79
C TYR A 438 -24.18 6.83 14.78
N ASP A 439 -23.58 6.06 15.68
CA ASP A 439 -24.37 5.31 16.69
C ASP A 439 -25.07 6.23 17.72
N GLN A 440 -24.61 7.47 17.89
CA GLN A 440 -25.17 8.45 18.84
C GLN A 440 -25.94 9.62 18.18
N GLY A 441 -26.22 9.55 16.87
CA GLY A 441 -26.89 10.62 16.12
C GLY A 441 -25.94 11.59 15.41
N ASP A 442 -26.50 12.46 14.58
CA ASP A 442 -25.79 13.15 13.49
C ASP A 442 -25.09 14.47 13.85
N ASP A 443 -25.20 14.94 15.10
CA ASP A 443 -24.66 16.23 15.60
C ASP A 443 -23.12 16.25 15.73
N GLN A 444 -22.40 15.47 14.92
CA GLN A 444 -21.01 15.06 15.14
C GLN A 444 -20.06 15.38 13.98
N LEU A 445 -20.54 16.10 12.97
CA LEU A 445 -19.74 16.56 11.82
C LEU A 445 -19.26 18.00 12.04
N GLN A 446 -17.96 18.19 12.19
CA GLN A 446 -17.36 19.53 12.32
C GLN A 446 -16.44 19.84 11.14
N ARG A 447 -16.72 20.94 10.44
CA ARG A 447 -15.86 21.49 9.39
C ARG A 447 -15.33 22.86 9.80
N TRP A 448 -14.04 23.09 9.60
CA TRP A 448 -13.46 24.43 9.71
C TRP A 448 -13.75 25.22 8.43
N ASP A 449 -14.46 26.35 8.53
CA ASP A 449 -14.83 27.18 7.37
C ASP A 449 -13.81 28.29 7.05
N GLY A 450 -12.76 28.40 7.86
CA GLY A 450 -11.77 29.48 7.80
C GLY A 450 -11.88 30.47 8.97
N THR A 451 -12.99 30.49 9.70
CA THR A 451 -13.27 31.41 10.80
C THR A 451 -13.79 30.74 12.07
N ASP A 452 -14.63 29.70 11.97
CA ASP A 452 -15.13 28.92 13.11
C ASP A 452 -15.39 27.44 12.72
N TRP A 453 -15.66 26.61 13.71
CA TRP A 453 -16.15 25.24 13.50
C TRP A 453 -17.65 25.27 13.22
N ALA A 454 -18.04 24.88 12.00
CA ALA A 454 -19.43 24.73 11.61
C ALA A 454 -19.88 23.27 11.76
N GLU A 455 -21.03 23.06 12.43
CA GLU A 455 -21.76 21.79 12.39
C GLU A 455 -22.31 21.58 10.97
N VAL A 456 -22.16 20.36 10.44
CA VAL A 456 -22.70 19.99 9.13
C VAL A 456 -23.94 19.12 9.36
N GLU A 457 -25.13 19.60 8.94
CA GLU A 457 -26.33 18.76 8.94
C GLU A 457 -26.09 17.52 8.06
N SER A 458 -26.32 16.34 8.64
CA SER A 458 -26.40 15.06 7.95
C SER A 458 -27.64 15.02 7.04
N GLY A 459 -27.51 15.57 5.83
CA GLY A 459 -28.52 15.36 4.81
C GLY A 459 -28.61 13.87 4.45
N GLY A 460 -29.58 13.15 5.03
CA GLY A 460 -29.88 11.77 4.69
C GLY A 460 -29.88 11.52 3.18
N ALA A 461 -29.20 10.45 2.76
CA ALA A 461 -29.18 9.90 1.39
C ALA A 461 -28.79 10.84 0.22
N ALA A 462 -28.31 12.07 0.46
CA ALA A 462 -27.79 12.94 -0.60
C ALA A 462 -26.46 13.57 -0.16
N GLY A 463 -25.37 13.13 -0.81
CA GLY A 463 -24.01 13.50 -0.45
C GLY A 463 -23.81 15.00 -0.24
N VAL A 464 -23.18 15.35 0.89
CA VAL A 464 -22.70 16.70 1.15
C VAL A 464 -21.49 16.96 0.26
N THR A 465 -21.71 17.69 -0.83
CA THR A 465 -20.63 18.31 -1.61
C THR A 465 -20.44 19.73 -1.09
N LEU A 466 -19.37 19.96 -0.32
CA LEU A 466 -19.00 21.30 0.11
C LEU A 466 -17.64 21.64 -0.53
N ASP A 467 -17.71 22.34 -1.64
CA ASP A 467 -16.58 22.90 -2.38
C ASP A 467 -16.03 24.13 -1.63
N THR A 468 -14.73 24.22 -1.41
CA THR A 468 -14.08 25.48 -0.98
C THR A 468 -13.07 25.89 -2.03
N ASP A 469 -13.50 26.90 -2.79
CA ASP A 469 -12.79 27.85 -3.63
C ASP A 469 -12.04 27.34 -4.87
N GLN A 470 -12.73 27.29 -6.02
CA GLN A 470 -12.54 28.26 -7.12
C GLN A 470 -13.80 28.35 -8.02
N THR A 471 -14.39 29.56 -8.10
CA THR A 471 -15.43 29.98 -9.07
C THR A 471 -16.85 29.43 -8.86
N ILE A 472 -17.70 30.21 -8.19
CA ILE A 472 -19.15 30.11 -8.37
C ILE A 472 -19.50 30.70 -9.73
N THR A 473 -19.73 29.86 -10.74
CA THR A 473 -20.77 30.15 -11.73
C THR A 473 -22.07 29.50 -11.26
N GLY A 474 -22.85 30.27 -10.48
CA GLY A 474 -24.30 30.14 -10.36
C GLY A 474 -24.88 29.08 -9.40
N ALA A 475 -25.15 29.53 -8.17
CA ALA A 475 -26.33 29.30 -7.30
C ALA A 475 -26.99 27.90 -7.11
N LYS A 476 -27.30 27.66 -5.82
CA LYS A 476 -28.15 26.61 -5.26
C LYS A 476 -29.60 26.61 -5.77
N SER A 477 -30.25 25.46 -5.54
CA SER A 477 -31.68 25.13 -5.61
C SER A 477 -32.22 24.67 -6.97
N MET A 478 -32.87 23.50 -6.96
CA MET A 478 -33.64 22.99 -8.09
C MET A 478 -34.90 23.83 -8.29
N ALA A 479 -34.77 24.93 -9.03
CA ALA A 479 -35.84 25.52 -9.79
C ALA A 479 -35.20 26.15 -11.04
N GLU A 480 -35.62 25.66 -12.22
CA GLU A 480 -35.21 26.11 -13.56
C GLU A 480 -33.78 25.74 -14.01
N VAL A 481 -33.69 24.69 -14.83
CA VAL A 481 -32.50 24.40 -15.67
C VAL A 481 -32.51 25.39 -16.84
N GLY A 482 -31.66 26.42 -16.78
CA GLY A 482 -31.39 27.34 -17.90
C GLY A 482 -30.09 26.99 -18.62
N PHE A 483 -30.15 26.76 -19.93
CA PHE A 483 -28.95 26.60 -20.77
C PHE A 483 -28.32 27.98 -21.04
N PHE A 484 -27.03 28.15 -20.75
CA PHE A 484 -26.32 29.41 -20.97
C PHE A 484 -26.18 29.73 -22.46
N GLY A 485 -26.73 30.88 -22.88
CA GLY A 485 -26.58 31.45 -24.22
C GLY A 485 -27.86 32.01 -24.84
N THR A 486 -29.03 31.77 -24.24
CA THR A 486 -30.31 32.32 -24.70
C THR A 486 -30.97 33.14 -23.60
N SER A 487 -31.62 34.25 -23.98
CA SER A 487 -32.50 35.02 -23.10
C SER A 487 -33.50 34.07 -22.43
N ALA A 488 -33.70 34.22 -21.12
CA ALA A 488 -34.55 33.38 -20.28
C ALA A 488 -35.84 32.94 -21.01
N LEU A 489 -36.06 31.63 -21.07
CA LEU A 489 -37.32 31.05 -21.55
C LEU A 489 -38.43 31.45 -20.56
N GLY A 490 -39.17 32.49 -20.92
CA GLY A 490 -40.14 33.17 -20.07
C GLY A 490 -41.41 32.40 -19.72
N THR A 491 -41.46 31.08 -19.89
CA THR A 491 -42.63 30.28 -19.52
C THR A 491 -42.27 28.81 -19.31
N LYS A 492 -42.54 28.31 -18.10
CA LYS A 492 -42.54 26.88 -17.78
C LYS A 492 -43.63 26.19 -18.62
N PRO A 493 -43.31 25.16 -19.43
CA PRO A 493 -44.32 24.48 -20.23
C PRO A 493 -45.35 23.78 -19.36
N SER A 494 -46.61 23.87 -19.77
CA SER A 494 -47.77 23.23 -19.13
C SER A 494 -47.74 21.71 -19.36
N ALA A 495 -48.37 20.95 -18.48
CA ALA A 495 -48.58 19.51 -18.64
C ALA A 495 -49.41 19.14 -19.89
N THR A 496 -50.00 20.12 -20.56
CA THR A 496 -50.76 19.98 -21.81
C THR A 496 -49.96 20.35 -23.05
N ASP A 497 -48.73 20.84 -22.90
CA ASP A 497 -47.93 21.30 -24.04
C ASP A 497 -47.37 20.11 -24.83
N ASP A 498 -47.44 20.21 -26.15
CA ASP A 498 -46.91 19.18 -27.04
C ASP A 498 -45.39 19.04 -26.84
N LEU A 499 -44.96 17.84 -26.43
CA LEU A 499 -43.57 17.52 -26.12
C LEU A 499 -42.64 17.81 -27.30
N GLY A 500 -43.12 17.61 -28.53
CA GLY A 500 -42.36 17.98 -29.70
C GLY A 500 -42.05 19.47 -29.74
N THR A 501 -43.07 20.29 -29.62
CA THR A 501 -42.97 21.76 -29.67
C THR A 501 -42.03 22.29 -28.60
N VAL A 502 -42.10 21.74 -27.38
CA VAL A 502 -41.21 22.07 -26.25
C VAL A 502 -39.75 21.72 -26.56
N LEU A 503 -39.48 20.54 -27.12
CA LEU A 503 -38.10 20.14 -27.46
C LEU A 503 -37.52 20.97 -28.62
N SER A 504 -38.38 21.45 -29.53
CA SER A 504 -37.98 22.34 -30.63
C SER A 504 -37.63 23.74 -30.16
N SER A 505 -38.43 24.32 -29.26
CA SER A 505 -38.19 25.67 -28.71
C SER A 505 -36.96 25.70 -27.80
N LEU A 506 -36.59 24.57 -27.21
CA LEU A 506 -35.34 24.38 -26.48
C LEU A 506 -34.10 24.20 -27.38
N GLY A 507 -34.26 24.20 -28.70
CA GLY A 507 -33.15 24.02 -29.65
C GLY A 507 -32.54 22.61 -29.66
N LEU A 508 -33.17 21.66 -28.96
CA LEU A 508 -32.71 20.27 -28.83
C LEU A 508 -33.13 19.40 -30.02
N ARG A 509 -33.83 19.99 -31.00
CA ARG A 509 -34.11 19.40 -32.31
C ARG A 509 -34.27 20.47 -33.39
N THR A 510 -33.91 20.13 -34.62
CA THR A 510 -34.34 20.83 -35.83
C THR A 510 -35.74 20.34 -36.24
N ALA A 511 -36.68 21.26 -36.43
CA ALA A 511 -38.06 20.93 -36.79
C ALA A 511 -38.10 20.23 -38.16
N GLY A 512 -38.69 19.03 -38.27
CA GLY A 512 -38.99 18.45 -39.59
C GLY A 512 -39.11 16.95 -39.79
N GLY A 513 -39.23 16.08 -38.76
CA GLY A 513 -39.46 14.65 -39.00
C GLY A 513 -40.15 13.94 -37.84
N ALA A 514 -41.28 13.28 -38.11
CA ALA A 514 -42.10 12.56 -37.13
C ALA A 514 -41.66 11.09 -36.97
N TYR A 515 -41.61 10.56 -35.74
CA TYR A 515 -42.04 9.22 -35.26
C TYR A 515 -41.69 9.02 -33.75
N PRO A 516 -42.35 8.09 -33.01
CA PRO A 516 -42.86 8.37 -31.67
C PRO A 516 -42.06 7.70 -30.54
N ILE A 517 -41.81 8.45 -29.46
CA ILE A 517 -41.49 7.87 -28.14
C ILE A 517 -42.81 7.68 -27.40
N THR A 518 -43.18 6.43 -27.10
CA THR A 518 -44.39 6.10 -26.32
C THR A 518 -44.02 5.90 -24.86
N THR A 519 -44.56 6.74 -23.97
CA THR A 519 -44.48 6.58 -22.51
C THR A 519 -45.76 5.95 -21.98
N SER A 520 -45.84 4.62 -22.05
CA SER A 520 -46.88 3.88 -21.34
C SER A 520 -46.38 2.50 -20.92
N GLY A 521 -45.77 2.44 -19.74
CA GLY A 521 -45.56 1.19 -18.98
C GLY A 521 -46.60 1.11 -17.87
N ARG A 522 -47.70 0.39 -18.10
CA ARG A 522 -48.74 0.08 -17.10
C ARG A 522 -48.43 -1.27 -16.46
N SER A 523 -48.65 -1.34 -15.15
CA SER A 523 -48.51 -2.50 -14.26
C SER A 523 -49.30 -3.73 -14.72
N LEU A 524 -48.67 -4.91 -14.62
CA LEU A 524 -49.34 -6.21 -14.75
C LEU A 524 -49.92 -6.61 -13.38
N SER A 525 -51.26 -6.65 -13.31
CA SER A 525 -52.01 -7.45 -12.33
C SER A 525 -53.12 -8.18 -13.07
N GLN A 526 -53.55 -9.28 -12.47
CA GLN A 526 -54.07 -10.52 -13.03
C GLN A 526 -55.53 -10.47 -13.55
N ALA A 527 -55.82 -11.40 -14.49
CA ALA A 527 -57.10 -12.08 -14.80
C ALA A 527 -57.90 -11.70 -16.08
N ASP A 528 -58.11 -12.78 -16.86
CA ASP A 528 -59.22 -13.17 -17.73
C ASP A 528 -59.36 -12.75 -19.22
N SER A 529 -59.31 -13.83 -20.02
CA SER A 529 -60.09 -14.18 -21.23
C SER A 529 -59.40 -14.16 -22.61
N VAL A 530 -59.61 -15.27 -23.31
CA VAL A 530 -59.16 -15.76 -24.65
C VAL A 530 -60.44 -15.89 -25.53
N PRO A 531 -60.48 -16.12 -26.88
CA PRO A 531 -59.48 -16.14 -27.99
C PRO A 531 -59.85 -15.32 -29.27
N GLY A 532 -58.98 -15.33 -30.30
CA GLY A 532 -59.44 -15.31 -31.72
C GLY A 532 -58.42 -15.06 -32.86
N SER A 533 -57.98 -16.14 -33.54
CA SER A 533 -57.62 -16.34 -34.99
C SER A 533 -56.71 -15.34 -35.77
N ALA A 534 -55.53 -15.76 -36.26
CA ALA A 534 -55.18 -16.30 -37.60
C ALA A 534 -54.98 -15.19 -38.69
N ILE A 535 -53.96 -15.15 -39.58
CA ILE A 535 -53.59 -16.03 -40.72
C ILE A 535 -52.28 -15.47 -41.37
N ASP A 536 -51.39 -16.33 -41.86
CA ASP A 536 -50.25 -16.07 -42.79
C ASP A 536 -50.71 -16.26 -44.27
N PRO A 537 -50.08 -15.66 -45.31
CA PRO A 537 -49.03 -16.41 -46.04
C PRO A 537 -47.96 -15.61 -46.83
N VAL A 538 -46.87 -16.31 -47.19
CA VAL A 538 -45.80 -16.00 -48.17
C VAL A 538 -46.15 -16.61 -49.55
N PRO A 539 -45.69 -16.09 -50.72
CA PRO A 539 -44.64 -16.83 -51.48
C PRO A 539 -43.66 -15.98 -52.36
N THR A 540 -42.65 -16.70 -52.82
CA THR A 540 -41.36 -16.45 -53.52
C THR A 540 -41.40 -16.17 -55.04
N THR A 541 -40.28 -15.70 -55.63
CA THR A 541 -39.52 -16.32 -56.78
C THR A 541 -38.27 -15.50 -57.22
N SER A 542 -37.26 -16.16 -57.81
CA SER A 542 -35.94 -15.66 -58.31
C SER A 542 -35.67 -16.22 -59.75
N PRO A 543 -34.45 -16.19 -60.35
CA PRO A 543 -33.58 -15.13 -60.95
C PRO A 543 -33.24 -15.42 -62.46
N PRO A 544 -32.23 -14.77 -63.14
CA PRO A 544 -30.86 -15.34 -63.21
C PRO A 544 -29.64 -14.37 -63.43
N THR A 545 -28.43 -14.88 -63.09
CA THR A 545 -27.00 -14.45 -63.27
C THR A 545 -26.44 -14.61 -64.72
N PRO A 546 -25.14 -14.32 -65.14
CA PRO A 546 -23.84 -14.38 -64.40
C PRO A 546 -22.63 -13.47 -64.83
N ARG A 547 -21.57 -13.41 -63.96
CA ARG A 547 -20.10 -13.61 -64.22
C ARG A 547 -19.30 -13.16 -62.95
N ARG A 548 -18.88 -14.09 -62.07
CA ARG A 548 -17.56 -14.78 -61.93
C ARG A 548 -16.35 -13.85 -61.73
N SER A 549 -15.38 -14.07 -60.81
CA SER A 549 -15.13 -15.01 -59.70
C SER A 549 -13.71 -14.70 -59.17
N THR A 550 -13.43 -14.57 -57.87
CA THR A 550 -12.89 -15.60 -56.93
C THR A 550 -12.27 -14.82 -55.75
N CYS A 551 -12.11 -15.24 -54.49
CA CYS A 551 -12.51 -16.34 -53.58
C CYS A 551 -11.91 -15.90 -52.21
N ALA A 552 -12.35 -16.25 -51.00
CA ALA A 552 -13.43 -17.04 -50.45
C ALA A 552 -13.62 -16.60 -48.97
N MET A 553 -14.83 -16.79 -48.45
CA MET A 553 -15.26 -16.48 -47.08
C MET A 553 -15.42 -17.79 -46.22
N PRO A 554 -16.34 -17.95 -45.23
CA PRO A 554 -16.08 -17.84 -43.78
C PRO A 554 -16.80 -18.92 -42.89
N VAL A 555 -16.79 -18.72 -41.56
CA VAL A 555 -17.85 -18.97 -40.51
C VAL A 555 -18.55 -20.35 -40.34
N VAL A 556 -18.38 -20.90 -39.11
CA VAL A 556 -19.29 -21.59 -38.15
C VAL A 556 -20.06 -22.89 -38.51
N GLU A 557 -19.82 -23.92 -37.69
CA GLU A 557 -20.73 -24.96 -37.15
C GLU A 557 -19.94 -25.76 -36.06
N ARG A 558 -20.44 -26.58 -35.12
CA ARG A 558 -21.69 -26.82 -34.38
C ARG A 558 -21.32 -27.81 -33.24
N SER A 559 -22.20 -27.99 -32.26
CA SER A 559 -22.05 -28.83 -31.06
C SER A 559 -22.51 -30.30 -31.21
N ARG A 560 -21.99 -31.21 -30.33
CA ARG A 560 -22.63 -32.36 -29.63
C ARG A 560 -21.53 -33.22 -28.95
N SER A 561 -21.38 -33.29 -27.62
CA SER A 561 -22.19 -33.94 -26.54
C SER A 561 -21.69 -35.35 -26.16
N HIS A 562 -21.31 -35.56 -24.89
CA HIS A 562 -21.61 -36.69 -23.97
C HIS A 562 -20.99 -36.39 -22.58
N CYS A 563 -21.81 -36.01 -21.57
CA CYS A 563 -22.24 -36.82 -20.39
C CYS A 563 -21.09 -37.12 -19.39
N ARG A 564 -21.11 -36.81 -18.08
CA ARG A 564 -22.18 -36.72 -17.05
C ARG A 564 -21.81 -35.76 -15.90
N THR A 565 -22.81 -35.11 -15.31
CA THR A 565 -22.93 -34.60 -13.91
C THR A 565 -23.83 -35.57 -13.11
N PRO A 566 -24.18 -35.38 -11.81
CA PRO A 566 -23.67 -34.54 -10.70
C PRO A 566 -23.46 -35.39 -9.40
N ASP A 567 -23.11 -34.86 -8.22
CA ASP A 567 -24.13 -34.50 -7.20
C ASP A 567 -23.58 -33.68 -6.02
N ARG A 568 -24.45 -32.78 -5.55
CA ARG A 568 -24.39 -31.99 -4.33
C ARG A 568 -25.17 -32.70 -3.21
N LEU A 569 -24.71 -32.47 -1.98
CA LEU A 569 -25.45 -32.38 -0.71
C LEU A 569 -26.14 -33.65 -0.16
N GLY A 570 -25.75 -34.01 1.07
CA GLY A 570 -26.46 -34.93 1.94
C GLY A 570 -26.02 -34.76 3.40
N ILE A 571 -26.77 -33.94 4.15
CA ILE A 571 -26.78 -33.91 5.61
C ILE A 571 -27.48 -35.18 6.10
N ALA A 572 -26.89 -35.91 7.05
CA ALA A 572 -27.62 -36.78 7.97
C ALA A 572 -26.87 -36.92 9.29
N SER A 573 -27.52 -36.45 10.36
CA SER A 573 -27.24 -36.70 11.76
C SER A 573 -27.72 -38.09 12.18
N LEU A 574 -26.99 -38.76 13.10
CA LEU A 574 -27.55 -39.45 14.28
C LEU A 574 -26.47 -40.15 15.14
N SER A 575 -26.32 -39.61 16.35
CA SER A 575 -25.96 -40.19 17.66
C SER A 575 -25.32 -41.59 17.79
N ARG A 576 -24.26 -41.68 18.61
CA ARG A 576 -24.33 -42.29 19.97
C ARG A 576 -23.07 -42.01 20.82
N ARG A 577 -23.34 -41.96 22.12
CA ARG A 577 -22.50 -41.66 23.30
C ARG A 577 -21.24 -42.55 23.43
N SER A 578 -20.17 -41.99 23.99
CA SER A 578 -19.63 -42.37 25.32
C SER A 578 -18.36 -41.58 25.67
N THR A 579 -18.37 -40.94 26.83
CA THR A 579 -17.22 -40.41 27.60
C THR A 579 -16.26 -41.54 28.01
N PRO A 580 -14.99 -41.23 28.36
CA PRO A 580 -14.67 -40.90 29.76
C PRO A 580 -13.58 -39.81 29.96
N GLN A 581 -13.80 -38.95 30.97
CA GLN A 581 -12.76 -38.35 31.83
C GLN A 581 -12.13 -39.47 32.70
N PRO A 582 -10.93 -39.34 33.32
CA PRO A 582 -10.57 -38.25 34.27
C PRO A 582 -9.04 -37.92 34.25
N THR A 583 -8.36 -37.15 35.11
CA THR A 583 -8.51 -36.72 36.51
C THR A 583 -7.56 -35.55 36.78
N ARG A 584 -7.92 -34.72 37.77
CA ARG A 584 -7.12 -33.66 38.39
C ARG A 584 -6.16 -34.17 39.48
N SER A 585 -5.11 -33.36 39.73
CA SER A 585 -4.45 -33.05 41.02
C SER A 585 -3.47 -34.08 41.65
N PRO A 586 -2.61 -33.71 42.64
CA PRO A 586 -2.31 -32.39 43.24
C PRO A 586 -0.80 -32.03 43.40
N CYS A 587 -0.58 -30.76 43.75
CA CYS A 587 0.64 -30.20 44.33
C CYS A 587 0.88 -30.68 45.78
N PRO A 588 2.12 -30.65 46.31
CA PRO A 588 2.33 -30.38 47.73
C PRO A 588 3.30 -29.21 48.01
N ARG A 589 3.00 -28.55 49.13
CA ARG A 589 3.66 -27.38 49.75
C ARG A 589 4.92 -27.73 50.57
N ARG A 590 5.63 -26.63 50.95
CA ARG A 590 6.56 -26.36 52.11
C ARG A 590 8.04 -26.34 51.70
N SER A 591 8.93 -25.45 52.16
CA SER A 591 8.87 -24.37 53.18
C SER A 591 10.13 -23.48 53.12
N ALA A 592 9.94 -22.22 53.54
CA ALA A 592 10.83 -21.13 54.00
C ALA A 592 12.37 -21.28 54.24
N SER A 593 13.11 -20.23 53.86
CA SER A 593 14.13 -19.49 54.67
C SER A 593 14.56 -18.21 53.90
N THR A 594 14.13 -16.97 54.22
CA THR A 594 14.68 -15.95 55.15
C THR A 594 16.09 -15.39 54.86
N VAL A 595 16.18 -14.03 54.87
CA VAL A 595 17.31 -13.06 55.03
C VAL A 595 18.36 -12.97 53.89
N CYS A 596 18.87 -11.82 53.39
CA CYS A 596 19.04 -10.43 53.86
C CYS A 596 18.95 -9.39 52.71
N ARG A 597 18.45 -8.18 53.01
CA ARG A 597 18.78 -6.91 52.31
C ARG A 597 20.13 -6.36 52.82
N PRO A 598 20.80 -5.47 52.07
CA PRO A 598 20.65 -4.01 52.32
C PRO A 598 20.52 -3.23 50.99
N SER A 599 19.57 -2.31 50.78
CA SER A 599 19.48 -0.92 51.26
C SER A 599 20.77 -0.08 51.11
N CYS A 600 20.78 0.82 50.13
CA CYS A 600 21.14 2.24 50.30
C CYS A 600 20.57 3.03 49.10
N SER A 601 19.79 4.07 49.40
CA SER A 601 19.38 5.13 48.47
C SER A 601 20.08 6.45 48.88
N PRO A 602 19.76 7.61 48.29
CA PRO A 602 20.61 8.33 47.34
C PRO A 602 21.23 9.60 47.95
N ILE A 603 22.22 10.19 47.28
CA ILE A 603 22.66 11.56 47.58
C ILE A 603 22.53 12.42 46.32
N SER A 604 21.74 13.48 46.51
CA SER A 604 21.51 14.68 45.71
C SER A 604 22.76 15.53 45.50
N GLY A 605 22.79 16.35 44.45
CA GLY A 605 23.50 17.63 44.53
C GLY A 605 23.97 18.26 43.21
N SER A 606 23.12 19.13 42.67
CA SER A 606 23.45 20.44 42.08
C SER A 606 24.58 20.57 41.03
N GLY A 607 24.15 20.88 39.80
CA GLY A 607 24.49 22.09 39.03
C GLY A 607 25.94 22.37 38.65
N TRP A 608 26.17 22.82 37.41
CA TRP A 608 26.90 24.04 37.06
C TRP A 608 26.69 24.34 35.57
N ARG A 609 26.74 25.63 35.24
CA ARG A 609 26.37 26.26 33.97
C ARG A 609 27.47 26.17 32.91
N SER A 610 27.02 26.28 31.65
CA SER A 610 27.59 27.05 30.53
C SER A 610 29.06 26.86 30.13
N SER A 611 29.27 26.53 28.84
CA SER A 611 29.83 27.49 27.87
C SER A 611 29.83 26.92 26.46
N ALA A 612 29.35 27.75 25.53
CA ALA A 612 29.57 27.63 24.09
C ALA A 612 31.07 27.59 23.75
N LEU A 613 31.42 26.95 22.62
CA LEU A 613 32.45 27.38 21.66
C LEU A 613 32.53 26.36 20.50
N SER A 614 31.98 26.76 19.35
CA SER A 614 32.60 26.50 18.03
C SER A 614 33.30 27.81 17.61
N PRO A 615 34.10 27.88 16.52
CA PRO A 615 34.75 26.84 15.71
C PRO A 615 36.26 27.13 15.51
N GLN A 616 37.03 26.22 14.89
CA GLN A 616 38.07 26.62 13.93
C GLN A 616 38.52 25.47 13.01
N ALA A 617 38.95 25.89 11.83
CA ALA A 617 39.08 25.13 10.59
C ALA A 617 40.54 24.75 10.25
N SER A 618 40.68 24.00 9.14
CA SER A 618 41.88 23.65 8.36
C SER A 618 42.84 22.65 9.01
N THR A 619 43.38 21.67 8.28
CA THR A 619 43.72 21.59 6.84
C THR A 619 43.17 20.36 6.12
#